data_AF-A0A425Y713-F1
#
_entry.id   AF-A0A425Y713-F1
#
_cell.length_a   1.000
_cell.length_b   1.000
_cell.length_c   1.000
_cell.angle_alpha   90.00
_cell.angle_beta   90.00
_cell.angle_gamma   90.00
#
_symmetry.space_group_name_H-M   'P 1'
#
loop_
_entity.id
_entity.type
_entity.pdbx_description
1 polymer ?
#
loop_
_entity_poly.entity_id
_entity_poly.type
_entity_poly.pdbx_seq_one_letter_code
_entity_poly.pdbx_strand_id
1 'polypeptide(L)'
;MKRIISLILIIGFSFTLKAQKSRKLSHVDKIMHQISDSSSHYTQSIADYVNTEFVTQKEKARAIFFWIAKNIYYDCDSMFSYSNLKSDEILKTRKGVCRDFTNLYSEIANKVGIKTYIITGYTRELKLVNYNMHAWCASMIDSTWYLIDPTWGSGSIKNNLYIKDLNNDYFMMRPERFIKTHIPFDPLWQFSNYPITKREFHESKSKASKRVVSFNFINTLKAYEKQTEIERLISICSRIKSNGISCYLDYDNLQHLRAEIQKSYDKINTEYYNLALKNFNEGIILSNEYIDYKNKYYIPYKSDEEIKEMLDEVDQLFNLSLSQLKLVKNVSSNLKINVDYLYISIDKALNDLNDTKMKLGKYLKIAKEYRKSLSTNKEFK
;
A
#
# COMPACT_ATOMS: atom_id res chain seq x y z
N MET A 1 -70.94 -37.54 -34.04
CA MET A 1 -69.68 -38.15 -34.55
C MET A 1 -68.82 -37.03 -35.10
N LYS A 2 -67.66 -36.75 -34.48
CA LYS A 2 -66.30 -36.90 -35.07
C LYS A 2 -66.18 -36.25 -36.47
N ARG A 3 -65.26 -35.36 -36.82
CA ARG A 3 -63.97 -34.90 -36.25
C ARG A 3 -63.40 -33.81 -37.22
N ILE A 4 -62.72 -32.79 -36.67
CA ILE A 4 -61.40 -32.22 -37.10
C ILE A 4 -61.35 -31.46 -38.45
N ILE A 5 -61.32 -30.11 -38.47
CA ILE A 5 -60.17 -29.18 -38.32
C ILE A 5 -59.01 -29.45 -39.30
N SER A 6 -58.80 -28.56 -40.28
CA SER A 6 -57.47 -28.26 -40.84
C SER A 6 -57.48 -26.89 -41.52
N LEU A 7 -57.04 -25.87 -40.80
CA LEU A 7 -56.79 -24.52 -41.29
C LEU A 7 -55.63 -23.95 -40.48
N ILE A 8 -54.40 -24.35 -40.78
CA ILE A 8 -53.17 -23.65 -40.37
C ILE A 8 -52.16 -23.80 -41.51
N LEU A 9 -52.03 -22.74 -42.29
CA LEU A 9 -50.90 -22.52 -43.18
C LEU A 9 -50.27 -21.19 -42.72
N ILE A 10 -48.94 -21.16 -42.69
CA ILE A 10 -48.08 -20.06 -42.23
C ILE A 10 -47.85 -20.06 -40.72
N ILE A 11 -46.75 -20.71 -40.31
CA ILE A 11 -45.73 -20.20 -39.37
C ILE A 11 -44.61 -21.26 -39.41
N GLY A 12 -43.41 -20.87 -39.83
CA GLY A 12 -42.27 -21.77 -39.68
C GLY A 12 -41.12 -21.55 -40.65
N PHE A 13 -40.61 -20.32 -40.80
CA PHE A 13 -39.23 -20.14 -41.26
C PHE A 13 -38.60 -18.90 -40.66
N SER A 14 -38.47 -18.91 -39.33
CA SER A 14 -37.61 -17.98 -38.59
C SER A 14 -36.84 -18.73 -37.50
N PHE A 15 -36.28 -19.90 -37.84
CA PHE A 15 -35.29 -20.55 -36.99
C PHE A 15 -33.91 -19.96 -37.26
N THR A 16 -33.59 -18.96 -36.45
CA THR A 16 -32.27 -18.77 -35.83
C THR A 16 -31.05 -18.91 -36.75
N LEU A 17 -30.74 -17.84 -37.46
CA LEU A 17 -29.34 -17.43 -37.59
C LEU A 17 -28.83 -17.00 -36.19
N LYS A 18 -28.57 -17.95 -35.31
CA LYS A 18 -27.50 -17.75 -34.33
C LYS A 18 -26.22 -17.85 -35.12
N ALA A 19 -25.85 -16.74 -35.74
CA ALA A 19 -24.51 -16.55 -36.26
C ALA A 19 -23.54 -16.90 -35.13
N GLN A 20 -22.81 -18.01 -35.26
CA GLN A 20 -21.55 -18.19 -34.59
C GLN A 20 -20.69 -17.02 -35.04
N LYS A 21 -20.68 -15.95 -34.24
CA LYS A 21 -19.74 -14.86 -34.41
C LYS A 21 -18.39 -15.42 -33.99
N SER A 22 -17.72 -16.12 -34.92
CA SER A 22 -16.28 -16.37 -34.83
C SER A 22 -15.64 -15.04 -34.48
N ARG A 23 -15.19 -14.91 -33.23
CA ARG A 23 -14.69 -13.64 -32.70
C ARG A 23 -13.31 -13.46 -33.32
N LYS A 24 -13.27 -12.88 -34.52
CA LYS A 24 -12.04 -12.64 -35.29
C LYS A 24 -11.03 -11.98 -34.36
N LEU A 25 -9.95 -12.69 -34.07
CA LEU A 25 -8.85 -12.19 -33.25
C LEU A 25 -8.32 -10.89 -33.86
N SER A 26 -8.08 -9.90 -32.99
CA SER A 26 -7.44 -8.65 -33.40
C SER A 26 -6.02 -8.91 -33.91
N HIS A 27 -5.40 -7.95 -34.59
CA HIS A 27 -3.99 -8.09 -35.00
C HIS A 27 -3.08 -8.34 -33.79
N VAL A 28 -3.28 -7.59 -32.70
CA VAL A 28 -2.58 -7.76 -31.42
C VAL A 28 -2.79 -9.17 -30.86
N ASP A 29 -4.02 -9.66 -30.87
CA ASP A 29 -4.36 -10.98 -30.33
C ASP A 29 -3.66 -12.10 -31.13
N LYS A 30 -3.52 -11.95 -32.45
CA LYS A 30 -2.83 -12.92 -33.30
C LYS A 30 -1.35 -13.00 -32.98
N ILE A 31 -0.67 -11.85 -32.82
CA ILE A 31 0.75 -11.81 -32.44
C ILE A 31 0.93 -12.40 -31.04
N MET A 32 0.12 -11.99 -30.07
CA MET A 32 0.20 -12.52 -28.71
C MET A 32 -0.18 -13.99 -28.58
N HIS A 33 -0.83 -14.56 -29.58
CA HIS A 33 -1.06 -16.01 -29.64
C HIS A 33 0.20 -16.80 -30.00
N GLN A 34 1.21 -16.15 -30.59
CA GLN A 34 2.44 -16.77 -31.08
C GLN A 34 3.60 -16.70 -30.07
N ILE A 35 3.46 -15.96 -28.96
CA ILE A 35 4.48 -15.94 -27.92
C ILE A 35 4.72 -17.37 -27.40
N SER A 36 5.99 -17.77 -27.32
CA SER A 36 6.37 -19.11 -26.86
C SER A 36 6.08 -19.28 -25.36
N ASP A 37 5.78 -20.52 -24.95
CA ASP A 37 5.53 -20.82 -23.54
C ASP A 37 6.76 -20.49 -22.67
N SER A 38 7.96 -20.86 -23.13
CA SER A 38 9.23 -20.58 -22.44
C SER A 38 9.49 -19.09 -22.20
N SER A 39 9.05 -18.21 -23.11
CA SER A 39 9.18 -16.76 -22.98
C SER A 39 8.06 -16.12 -22.14
N SER A 40 7.22 -16.93 -21.48
CA SER A 40 6.06 -16.44 -20.74
C SER A 40 5.93 -16.97 -19.31
N HIS A 41 7.04 -17.47 -18.73
CA HIS A 41 7.12 -17.86 -17.31
C HIS A 41 7.47 -16.71 -16.36
N TYR A 42 7.89 -15.57 -16.90
CA TYR A 42 8.25 -14.37 -16.14
C TYR A 42 7.52 -13.16 -16.70
N THR A 43 7.03 -12.30 -15.81
CA THR A 43 6.35 -11.05 -16.20
C THR A 43 7.27 -10.12 -17.00
N GLN A 44 8.58 -10.14 -16.72
CA GLN A 44 9.57 -9.35 -17.47
C GLN A 44 9.67 -9.82 -18.92
N SER A 45 9.77 -11.13 -19.17
CA SER A 45 9.86 -11.67 -20.53
C SER A 45 8.62 -11.36 -21.37
N ILE A 46 7.42 -11.40 -20.75
CA ILE A 46 6.18 -10.99 -21.43
C ILE A 46 6.21 -9.49 -21.74
N ALA A 47 6.67 -8.66 -20.79
CA ALA A 47 6.78 -7.21 -21.00
C ALA A 47 7.76 -6.86 -22.14
N ASP A 48 8.91 -7.54 -22.20
CA ASP A 48 9.92 -7.33 -23.24
C ASP A 48 9.37 -7.71 -24.63
N TYR A 49 8.66 -8.84 -24.71
CA TYR A 49 7.97 -9.24 -25.94
C TYR A 49 6.92 -8.19 -26.36
N VAL A 50 6.07 -7.76 -25.42
CA VAL A 50 5.04 -6.72 -25.69
C VAL A 50 5.67 -5.39 -26.14
N ASN A 51 6.79 -4.98 -25.55
CA ASN A 51 7.51 -3.77 -25.94
C ASN A 51 8.17 -3.89 -27.32
N THR A 52 8.56 -5.10 -27.73
CA THR A 52 9.16 -5.37 -29.04
C THR A 52 8.10 -5.32 -30.13
N GLU A 53 6.94 -5.93 -29.89
CA GLU A 53 5.90 -6.11 -30.90
C GLU A 53 4.95 -4.90 -31.04
N PHE A 54 4.78 -4.10 -29.97
CA PHE A 54 3.78 -3.03 -29.94
C PHE A 54 4.35 -1.70 -29.50
N VAL A 55 3.91 -0.63 -30.18
CA VAL A 55 4.35 0.74 -29.87
C VAL A 55 3.33 1.46 -29.00
N THR A 56 2.04 1.38 -29.34
CA THR A 56 1.01 2.18 -28.66
C THR A 56 0.60 1.60 -27.30
N GLN A 57 0.27 2.46 -26.33
CA GLN A 57 -0.18 2.01 -25.01
C GLN A 57 -1.43 1.14 -25.09
N LYS A 58 -2.35 1.45 -26.02
CA LYS A 58 -3.56 0.68 -26.26
C LYS A 58 -3.28 -0.75 -26.75
N GLU A 59 -2.36 -0.91 -27.69
CA GLU A 59 -1.97 -2.24 -28.18
C GLU A 59 -1.25 -3.05 -27.10
N LYS A 60 -0.33 -2.42 -26.37
CA LYS A 60 0.35 -3.03 -25.22
C LYS A 60 -0.65 -3.47 -24.14
N ALA A 61 -1.59 -2.60 -23.75
CA ALA A 61 -2.65 -2.94 -22.80
C ALA A 61 -3.52 -4.11 -23.29
N ARG A 62 -3.84 -4.14 -24.59
CA ARG A 62 -4.62 -5.22 -25.22
C ARG A 62 -3.85 -6.53 -25.21
N ALA A 63 -2.56 -6.48 -25.54
CA ALA A 63 -1.68 -7.63 -25.59
C ALA A 63 -1.62 -8.35 -24.23
N ILE A 64 -1.42 -7.58 -23.16
CA ILE A 64 -1.36 -8.09 -21.78
C ILE A 64 -2.71 -8.69 -21.36
N PHE A 65 -3.81 -7.96 -21.58
CA PHE A 65 -5.16 -8.42 -21.25
C PHE A 65 -5.49 -9.74 -21.95
N PHE A 66 -5.26 -9.80 -23.26
CA PHE A 66 -5.54 -10.99 -24.06
C PHE A 66 -4.69 -12.18 -23.61
N TRP A 67 -3.38 -11.97 -23.42
CA TRP A 67 -2.48 -13.04 -23.02
C TRP A 67 -2.87 -13.63 -21.66
N ILE A 68 -3.18 -12.79 -20.67
CA ILE A 68 -3.65 -13.27 -19.35
C ILE A 68 -4.98 -14.02 -19.50
N ALA A 69 -5.95 -13.43 -20.19
CA ALA A 69 -7.27 -14.03 -20.38
C ALA A 69 -7.21 -15.40 -21.07
N LYS A 70 -6.26 -15.56 -22.00
CA LYS A 70 -6.07 -16.80 -22.74
C LYS A 70 -5.29 -17.84 -21.96
N ASN A 71 -4.28 -17.45 -21.17
CA ASN A 71 -3.32 -18.38 -20.58
C ASN A 71 -3.59 -18.71 -19.13
N ILE A 72 -4.20 -17.83 -18.33
CA ILE A 72 -4.46 -18.09 -16.91
C ILE A 72 -5.88 -18.64 -16.72
N TYR A 73 -6.00 -19.68 -15.89
CA TYR A 73 -7.26 -20.30 -15.49
C TYR A 73 -7.67 -19.84 -14.09
N TYR A 74 -8.96 -19.62 -13.89
CA TYR A 74 -9.47 -19.28 -12.57
C TYR A 74 -9.41 -20.49 -11.64
N ASP A 75 -8.88 -20.29 -10.43
CA ASP A 75 -8.84 -21.30 -9.39
C ASP A 75 -10.11 -21.28 -8.54
N CYS A 76 -11.13 -22.04 -8.96
CA CYS A 76 -12.37 -22.18 -8.19
C CYS A 76 -12.14 -22.77 -6.80
N ASP A 77 -11.16 -23.68 -6.64
CA ASP A 77 -10.92 -24.38 -5.38
C ASP A 77 -10.31 -23.43 -4.34
N SER A 78 -9.46 -22.52 -4.79
CA SER A 78 -8.77 -21.53 -3.95
C SER A 78 -9.49 -20.18 -3.87
N MET A 79 -10.71 -20.03 -4.43
CA MET A 79 -11.34 -18.70 -4.58
C MET A 79 -11.65 -17.98 -3.28
N PHE A 80 -11.76 -18.72 -2.17
CA PHE A 80 -11.96 -18.18 -0.82
C PHE A 80 -10.70 -18.26 0.05
N SER A 81 -9.62 -18.84 -0.48
CA SER A 81 -8.38 -19.02 0.25
C SER A 81 -7.47 -17.82 0.04
N TYR A 82 -6.79 -17.42 1.11
CA TYR A 82 -5.76 -16.40 1.02
C TYR A 82 -4.44 -17.05 0.61
N SER A 83 -4.00 -16.83 -0.63
CA SER A 83 -2.68 -17.22 -1.12
C SER A 83 -1.85 -15.97 -1.48
N ASN A 84 -0.56 -15.99 -1.13
CA ASN A 84 0.42 -14.95 -1.47
C ASN A 84 1.38 -15.49 -2.55
N LEU A 85 0.85 -16.02 -3.63
CA LEU A 85 1.68 -16.54 -4.71
C LEU A 85 2.40 -15.40 -5.42
N LYS A 86 3.66 -15.64 -5.79
CA LYS A 86 4.42 -14.70 -6.63
C LYS A 86 3.95 -14.82 -8.08
N SER A 87 4.06 -13.73 -8.84
CA SER A 87 3.70 -13.70 -10.26
C SER A 87 4.31 -14.85 -11.07
N ASP A 88 5.59 -15.16 -10.86
CA ASP A 88 6.27 -16.25 -11.56
C ASP A 88 5.70 -17.63 -11.22
N GLU A 89 5.16 -17.82 -10.01
CA GLU A 89 4.50 -19.07 -9.61
C GLU A 89 3.17 -19.21 -10.36
N ILE A 90 2.37 -18.14 -10.42
CA ILE A 90 1.10 -18.11 -11.17
C ILE A 90 1.36 -18.32 -12.67
N LEU A 91 2.43 -17.73 -13.21
CA LEU A 91 2.82 -17.95 -14.60
C LEU A 91 3.25 -19.38 -14.87
N LYS A 92 3.84 -20.10 -13.90
CA LYS A 92 4.18 -21.52 -14.05
C LYS A 92 2.95 -22.42 -13.91
N THR A 93 2.10 -22.19 -12.92
CA THR A 93 0.89 -23.02 -12.69
C THR A 93 -0.24 -22.72 -13.67
N ARG A 94 -0.23 -21.51 -14.26
CA ARG A 94 -1.29 -20.97 -15.12
C ARG A 94 -2.66 -20.97 -14.43
N LYS A 95 -2.71 -20.95 -13.09
CA LYS A 95 -3.94 -21.01 -12.29
C LYS A 95 -3.87 -19.96 -11.17
N GLY A 96 -4.94 -19.22 -10.92
CA GLY A 96 -5.01 -18.22 -9.85
C GLY A 96 -6.40 -17.61 -9.67
N VAL A 97 -6.55 -16.72 -8.70
CA VAL A 97 -7.81 -16.01 -8.37
C VAL A 97 -7.76 -14.55 -8.86
N CYS A 98 -8.82 -13.77 -8.64
CA CYS A 98 -8.94 -12.41 -9.18
C CYS A 98 -7.74 -11.48 -8.85
N ARG A 99 -7.15 -11.64 -7.66
CA ARG A 99 -5.93 -10.94 -7.25
C ARG A 99 -4.72 -11.31 -8.12
N ASP A 100 -4.57 -12.58 -8.46
CA ASP A 100 -3.45 -13.06 -9.27
C ASP A 100 -3.51 -12.52 -10.69
N PHE A 101 -4.71 -12.54 -11.28
CA PHE A 101 -4.96 -11.95 -12.61
C PHE A 101 -4.62 -10.45 -12.64
N THR A 102 -5.00 -9.70 -11.61
CA THR A 102 -4.75 -8.26 -11.53
C THR A 102 -3.30 -7.93 -11.17
N ASN A 103 -2.64 -8.74 -10.34
CA ASN A 103 -1.20 -8.65 -10.08
C ASN A 103 -0.41 -8.82 -11.37
N LEU A 104 -0.68 -9.89 -12.14
CA LEU A 104 -0.02 -10.13 -13.43
C LEU A 104 -0.25 -8.98 -14.40
N TYR A 105 -1.51 -8.53 -14.54
CA TYR A 105 -1.83 -7.42 -15.45
C TYR A 105 -1.09 -6.14 -15.05
N SER A 106 -1.20 -5.75 -13.78
CA SER A 106 -0.60 -4.53 -13.26
C SER A 106 0.92 -4.55 -13.36
N GLU A 107 1.57 -5.66 -13.01
CA GLU A 107 3.03 -5.77 -13.04
C GLU A 107 3.56 -5.66 -14.48
N ILE A 108 2.97 -6.38 -15.43
CA ILE A 108 3.39 -6.33 -16.84
C ILE A 108 3.06 -4.95 -17.43
N ALA A 109 1.89 -4.38 -17.15
CA ALA A 109 1.48 -3.07 -17.64
C ALA A 109 2.44 -1.97 -17.17
N ASN A 110 2.82 -1.96 -15.90
CA ASN A 110 3.79 -1.00 -15.37
C ASN A 110 5.18 -1.19 -16.00
N LYS A 111 5.63 -2.45 -16.23
CA LYS A 111 6.90 -2.75 -16.93
C LYS A 111 6.96 -2.24 -18.37
N VAL A 112 5.82 -2.14 -19.06
CA VAL A 112 5.74 -1.58 -20.41
C VAL A 112 5.41 -0.08 -20.45
N GLY A 113 5.49 0.60 -19.29
CA GLY A 113 5.31 2.05 -19.17
C GLY A 113 3.85 2.51 -19.05
N ILE A 114 2.90 1.61 -18.78
CA ILE A 114 1.48 1.93 -18.57
C ILE A 114 1.20 1.97 -17.07
N LYS A 115 1.08 3.19 -16.53
CA LYS A 115 0.78 3.43 -15.13
C LYS A 115 -0.53 2.73 -14.75
N THR A 116 -0.44 1.73 -13.88
CA THR A 116 -1.57 0.86 -13.53
C THR A 116 -1.69 0.67 -12.03
N TYR A 117 -2.92 0.81 -11.51
CA TYR A 117 -3.30 0.56 -10.12
C TYR A 117 -4.16 -0.70 -10.02
N ILE A 118 -3.95 -1.48 -8.97
CA ILE A 118 -4.89 -2.53 -8.56
C ILE A 118 -5.93 -1.91 -7.64
N ILE A 119 -7.19 -2.22 -7.92
CA ILE A 119 -8.34 -1.72 -7.19
C ILE A 119 -9.09 -2.91 -6.61
N THR A 120 -9.44 -2.81 -5.33
CA THR A 120 -10.27 -3.80 -4.65
C THR A 120 -11.65 -3.23 -4.34
N GLY A 121 -12.64 -4.10 -4.30
CA GLY A 121 -14.02 -3.77 -4.01
C GLY A 121 -14.90 -4.99 -4.10
N TYR A 122 -16.11 -4.81 -4.60
CA TYR A 122 -17.05 -5.90 -4.83
C TYR A 122 -17.92 -5.62 -6.04
N THR A 123 -18.63 -6.65 -6.48
CA THR A 123 -19.43 -6.60 -7.71
C THR A 123 -20.92 -6.75 -7.40
N ARG A 124 -21.74 -6.46 -8.40
CA ARG A 124 -23.15 -6.84 -8.42
C ARG A 124 -23.50 -7.42 -9.77
N GLU A 125 -24.39 -8.40 -9.75
CA GLU A 125 -25.04 -8.90 -10.95
C GLU A 125 -26.53 -8.54 -10.88
N LEU A 126 -27.01 -7.85 -11.91
CA LEU A 126 -28.34 -7.24 -11.93
C LEU A 126 -28.57 -6.33 -10.71
N LYS A 127 -29.40 -6.77 -9.76
CA LYS A 127 -29.73 -6.03 -8.52
C LYS A 127 -29.11 -6.66 -7.27
N LEU A 128 -28.35 -7.75 -7.41
CA LEU A 128 -27.80 -8.52 -6.29
C LEU A 128 -26.31 -8.24 -6.16
N VAL A 129 -25.92 -7.71 -5.00
CA VAL A 129 -24.50 -7.53 -4.65
C VAL A 129 -23.88 -8.90 -4.38
N ASN A 130 -22.73 -9.15 -4.99
CA ASN A 130 -21.91 -10.30 -4.70
C ASN A 130 -21.14 -10.01 -3.41
N TYR A 131 -21.33 -10.86 -2.42
CA TYR A 131 -20.70 -10.75 -1.12
C TYR A 131 -19.28 -11.33 -1.09
N ASN A 132 -18.59 -11.35 -2.23
CA ASN A 132 -17.18 -11.68 -2.32
C ASN A 132 -16.38 -10.47 -2.76
N MET A 133 -15.21 -10.29 -2.15
CA MET A 133 -14.26 -9.29 -2.62
C MET A 133 -13.84 -9.61 -4.05
N HIS A 134 -13.69 -8.57 -4.86
CA HIS A 134 -13.15 -8.67 -6.21
C HIS A 134 -12.03 -7.65 -6.42
N ALA A 135 -11.18 -7.93 -7.40
CA ALA A 135 -10.07 -7.06 -7.79
C ALA A 135 -10.07 -6.84 -9.30
N TRP A 136 -9.74 -5.61 -9.70
CA TRP A 136 -9.54 -5.21 -11.10
C TRP A 136 -8.41 -4.19 -11.20
N CYS A 137 -8.06 -3.77 -12.42
CA CYS A 137 -7.02 -2.77 -12.66
C CYS A 137 -7.61 -1.46 -13.19
N ALA A 138 -6.91 -0.36 -12.91
CA ALA A 138 -7.07 0.90 -13.62
C ALA A 138 -5.76 1.30 -14.28
N SER A 139 -5.79 1.53 -15.58
CA SER A 139 -4.61 1.92 -16.37
C SER A 139 -4.81 3.30 -16.99
N MET A 140 -3.78 4.13 -16.91
CA MET A 140 -3.72 5.40 -17.64
C MET A 140 -3.24 5.10 -19.06
N ILE A 141 -4.15 5.16 -20.03
CA ILE A 141 -3.88 4.92 -21.45
C ILE A 141 -4.21 6.20 -22.22
N ASP A 142 -3.23 6.76 -22.91
CA ASP A 142 -3.37 7.99 -23.71
C ASP A 142 -4.06 9.12 -22.90
N SER A 143 -3.53 9.37 -21.69
CA SER A 143 -4.02 10.37 -20.73
C SER A 143 -5.44 10.16 -20.20
N THR A 144 -6.03 8.98 -20.42
CA THR A 144 -7.36 8.62 -19.92
C THR A 144 -7.30 7.40 -19.00
N TRP A 145 -7.99 7.46 -17.86
CA TRP A 145 -8.14 6.31 -16.97
C TRP A 145 -9.19 5.34 -17.50
N TYR A 146 -8.77 4.08 -17.68
CA TYR A 146 -9.65 2.98 -18.05
C TYR A 146 -9.61 1.87 -17.02
N LEU A 147 -10.76 1.21 -16.83
CA LEU A 147 -10.90 0.06 -15.94
C LEU A 147 -10.80 -1.22 -16.76
N ILE A 148 -10.05 -2.19 -16.23
CA ILE A 148 -9.74 -3.45 -16.90
C ILE A 148 -9.92 -4.56 -15.87
N ASP A 149 -10.84 -5.48 -16.15
CA ASP A 149 -11.00 -6.69 -15.34
C ASP A 149 -10.47 -7.90 -16.13
N PRO A 150 -9.21 -8.30 -15.90
CA PRO A 150 -8.63 -9.46 -16.57
C PRO A 150 -9.30 -10.78 -16.14
N THR A 151 -9.96 -10.82 -14.99
CA THR A 151 -10.63 -12.02 -14.46
C THR A 151 -11.93 -12.25 -15.21
N TRP A 152 -12.86 -11.30 -15.17
CA TRP A 152 -14.13 -11.42 -15.91
C TRP A 152 -13.93 -11.33 -17.42
N GLY A 153 -12.81 -10.74 -17.86
CA GLY A 153 -12.35 -10.77 -19.24
C GLY A 153 -11.88 -12.15 -19.72
N SER A 154 -11.51 -13.05 -18.82
CA SER A 154 -10.96 -14.38 -19.16
C SER A 154 -12.02 -15.47 -19.32
N GLY A 155 -13.15 -15.33 -18.64
CA GLY A 155 -14.21 -16.33 -18.65
C GLY A 155 -15.24 -16.13 -17.55
N SER A 156 -15.98 -17.19 -17.26
CA SER A 156 -17.03 -17.20 -16.23
C SER A 156 -17.08 -18.53 -15.51
N ILE A 157 -17.62 -18.54 -14.29
CA ILE A 157 -17.90 -19.77 -13.55
C ILE A 157 -19.33 -20.21 -13.88
N LYS A 158 -19.51 -21.46 -14.31
CA LYS A 158 -20.82 -22.10 -14.50
C LYS A 158 -20.82 -23.46 -13.83
N ASN A 159 -21.82 -23.73 -13.00
CA ASN A 159 -21.92 -24.98 -12.23
C ASN A 159 -20.61 -25.31 -11.46
N ASN A 160 -20.04 -24.31 -10.78
CA ASN A 160 -18.75 -24.36 -10.06
C ASN A 160 -17.52 -24.66 -10.92
N LEU A 161 -17.65 -24.75 -12.24
CA LEU A 161 -16.54 -24.95 -13.16
C LEU A 161 -16.20 -23.65 -13.89
N TYR A 162 -14.91 -23.35 -13.96
CA TYR A 162 -14.43 -22.22 -14.74
C TYR A 162 -14.43 -22.55 -16.23
N ILE A 163 -15.07 -21.69 -17.02
CA ILE A 163 -15.14 -21.79 -18.48
C ILE A 163 -14.45 -20.57 -19.08
N LYS A 164 -13.34 -20.81 -19.79
CA LYS A 164 -12.67 -19.77 -20.58
C LYS A 164 -13.57 -19.28 -21.69
N ASP A 165 -13.79 -17.98 -21.72
CA ASP A 165 -14.52 -17.29 -22.78
C ASP A 165 -14.05 -15.84 -22.77
N LEU A 166 -13.13 -15.52 -23.70
CA LEU A 166 -12.55 -14.18 -23.78
C LEU A 166 -13.65 -13.15 -23.94
N ASN A 167 -13.82 -12.27 -22.96
CA ASN A 167 -14.82 -11.23 -22.95
C ASN A 167 -14.20 -9.84 -23.02
N ASN A 168 -14.19 -9.27 -24.23
CA ASN A 168 -13.65 -7.94 -24.49
C ASN A 168 -14.45 -6.80 -23.84
N ASP A 169 -15.66 -7.06 -23.30
CA ASP A 169 -16.44 -6.01 -22.63
C ASP A 169 -15.76 -5.51 -21.37
N TYR A 170 -14.85 -6.31 -20.78
CA TYR A 170 -14.06 -5.98 -19.59
C TYR A 170 -12.68 -5.38 -19.88
N PHE A 171 -12.39 -5.08 -21.14
CA PHE A 171 -11.17 -4.41 -21.57
C PHE A 171 -11.44 -2.92 -21.84
N MET A 172 -10.60 -2.04 -21.28
CA MET A 172 -10.67 -0.58 -21.41
C MET A 172 -12.08 0.01 -21.18
N MET A 173 -12.74 -0.40 -20.11
CA MET A 173 -14.05 0.13 -19.75
C MET A 173 -13.94 1.57 -19.23
N ARG A 174 -14.88 2.43 -19.63
CA ARG A 174 -15.02 3.76 -19.03
C ARG A 174 -15.58 3.67 -17.62
N PRO A 175 -15.16 4.52 -16.67
CA PRO A 175 -15.63 4.49 -15.28
C PRO A 175 -17.15 4.51 -15.13
N GLU A 176 -17.87 5.30 -15.94
CA GLU A 176 -19.34 5.42 -15.87
C GLU A 176 -20.08 4.15 -16.31
N ARG A 177 -19.41 3.29 -17.09
CA ARG A 177 -19.92 1.96 -17.44
C ARG A 177 -19.53 0.94 -16.39
N PHE A 178 -18.29 0.99 -15.90
CA PHE A 178 -17.73 0.04 -14.95
C PHE A 178 -18.47 0.04 -13.61
N ILE A 179 -18.82 1.24 -13.10
CA ILE A 179 -19.52 1.44 -11.83
C ILE A 179 -20.91 0.78 -11.76
N LYS A 180 -21.45 0.33 -12.90
CA LYS A 180 -22.73 -0.37 -12.95
C LYS A 180 -22.65 -1.79 -12.41
N THR A 181 -21.46 -2.39 -12.40
CA THR A 181 -21.23 -3.77 -11.97
C THR A 181 -20.15 -3.90 -10.91
N HIS A 182 -19.26 -2.91 -10.77
CA HIS A 182 -18.14 -2.93 -9.83
C HIS A 182 -18.11 -1.66 -8.98
N ILE A 183 -18.02 -1.78 -7.66
CA ILE A 183 -17.85 -0.65 -6.74
C ILE A 183 -16.53 -0.80 -5.99
N PRO A 184 -15.56 0.13 -6.13
CA PRO A 184 -14.33 0.07 -5.35
C PRO A 184 -14.62 0.31 -3.86
N PHE A 185 -13.77 -0.20 -2.97
CA PHE A 185 -13.83 0.16 -1.56
C PHE A 185 -13.63 1.67 -1.39
N ASP A 186 -12.51 2.19 -1.91
CA ASP A 186 -12.20 3.62 -1.90
C ASP A 186 -12.89 4.33 -3.08
N PRO A 187 -13.76 5.35 -2.82
CA PRO A 187 -14.45 6.08 -3.88
C PRO A 187 -13.52 6.81 -4.86
N LEU A 188 -12.23 7.03 -4.51
CA LEU A 188 -11.23 7.61 -5.41
C LEU A 188 -11.20 6.88 -6.76
N TRP A 189 -11.30 5.56 -6.73
CA TRP A 189 -11.16 4.71 -7.91
C TRP A 189 -12.42 4.61 -8.77
N GLN A 190 -13.47 5.38 -8.46
CA GLN A 190 -14.59 5.58 -9.38
C GLN A 190 -14.25 6.57 -10.50
N PHE A 191 -13.13 7.30 -10.40
CA PHE A 191 -12.69 8.31 -11.37
C PHE A 191 -13.79 9.32 -11.71
N SER A 192 -14.56 9.72 -10.70
CA SER A 192 -15.71 10.61 -10.83
C SER A 192 -15.61 11.76 -9.83
N ASN A 193 -15.98 12.96 -10.27
CA ASN A 193 -16.14 14.11 -9.39
C ASN A 193 -17.40 14.01 -8.52
N TYR A 194 -18.29 13.06 -8.83
CA TYR A 194 -19.51 12.75 -8.12
C TYR A 194 -19.60 11.22 -7.95
N PRO A 195 -18.75 10.61 -7.11
CA PRO A 195 -18.77 9.18 -6.88
C PRO A 195 -20.11 8.79 -6.24
N ILE A 196 -20.66 7.64 -6.64
CA ILE A 196 -21.82 7.08 -5.96
C ILE A 196 -21.40 6.55 -4.59
N THR A 197 -22.33 6.58 -3.65
CA THR A 197 -22.17 5.95 -2.33
C THR A 197 -22.35 4.43 -2.42
N LYS A 198 -21.86 3.72 -1.40
CA LYS A 198 -22.11 2.28 -1.26
C LYS A 198 -23.59 1.95 -1.26
N ARG A 199 -24.39 2.75 -0.55
CA ARG A 199 -25.84 2.62 -0.51
C ARG A 199 -26.48 2.76 -1.88
N GLU A 200 -26.09 3.79 -2.65
CA GLU A 200 -26.60 3.98 -4.01
C GLU A 200 -26.25 2.81 -4.93
N PHE A 201 -25.06 2.22 -4.76
CA PHE A 201 -24.70 1.00 -5.49
C PHE A 201 -25.60 -0.20 -5.09
N HIS A 202 -25.91 -0.38 -3.81
CA HIS A 202 -26.87 -1.42 -3.40
C HIS A 202 -28.29 -1.16 -3.94
N GLU A 203 -28.68 0.11 -4.07
CA GLU A 203 -29.96 0.54 -4.67
C GLU A 203 -29.97 0.48 -6.21
N SER A 204 -28.99 -0.19 -6.83
CA SER A 204 -28.87 -0.32 -8.30
C SER A 204 -28.69 1.01 -9.05
N LYS A 205 -28.29 2.09 -8.37
CA LYS A 205 -27.97 3.37 -9.02
C LYS A 205 -26.59 3.31 -9.66
N SER A 206 -26.38 4.19 -10.65
CA SER A 206 -25.10 4.35 -11.37
C SER A 206 -24.72 5.81 -11.58
N LYS A 207 -25.49 6.74 -10.98
CA LYS A 207 -25.22 8.18 -10.97
C LYS A 207 -25.52 8.68 -9.57
N ALA A 208 -24.68 9.56 -9.05
CA ALA A 208 -24.85 10.14 -7.73
C ALA A 208 -26.09 11.04 -7.68
N SER A 209 -26.70 11.16 -6.50
CA SER A 209 -27.76 12.13 -6.24
C SER A 209 -27.30 13.57 -6.49
N LYS A 210 -28.21 14.44 -6.95
CA LYS A 210 -27.93 15.84 -7.36
C LYS A 210 -27.39 16.77 -6.27
N ARG A 211 -27.28 16.32 -5.01
CA ARG A 211 -26.91 17.13 -3.84
C ARG A 211 -25.51 16.84 -3.28
N VAL A 212 -24.63 16.17 -4.05
CA VAL A 212 -23.31 15.75 -3.57
C VAL A 212 -22.26 16.85 -3.81
N VAL A 213 -21.49 17.19 -2.77
CA VAL A 213 -20.31 18.06 -2.87
C VAL A 213 -19.28 17.41 -3.80
N SER A 214 -18.67 18.20 -4.70
CA SER A 214 -17.70 17.67 -5.66
C SER A 214 -16.49 17.06 -4.96
N PHE A 215 -16.12 15.83 -5.33
CA PHE A 215 -15.00 15.07 -4.76
C PHE A 215 -13.63 15.44 -5.38
N ASN A 216 -13.62 16.05 -6.58
CA ASN A 216 -12.42 16.33 -7.38
C ASN A 216 -11.38 15.17 -7.34
N PHE A 217 -11.66 14.09 -8.09
CA PHE A 217 -10.84 12.89 -8.03
C PHE A 217 -9.40 13.14 -8.52
N ILE A 218 -9.20 14.10 -9.44
CA ILE A 218 -7.87 14.42 -10.00
C ILE A 218 -6.94 14.94 -8.91
N ASN A 219 -7.40 15.91 -8.11
CA ASN A 219 -6.60 16.45 -7.01
C ASN A 219 -6.40 15.42 -5.91
N THR A 220 -7.43 14.61 -5.63
CA THR A 220 -7.32 13.53 -4.64
C THR A 220 -6.31 12.47 -5.06
N LEU A 221 -6.26 12.10 -6.34
CA LEU A 221 -5.26 11.16 -6.87
C LEU A 221 -3.85 11.74 -6.81
N LYS A 222 -3.68 13.02 -7.16
CA LYS A 222 -2.38 13.71 -7.02
C LYS A 222 -1.90 13.74 -5.57
N ALA A 223 -2.81 13.93 -4.61
CA ALA A 223 -2.48 13.88 -3.19
C ALA A 223 -2.11 12.45 -2.75
N TYR A 224 -2.91 11.45 -3.16
CA TYR A 224 -2.68 10.03 -2.87
C TYR A 224 -1.27 9.57 -3.27
N GLU A 225 -0.79 10.00 -4.43
CA GLU A 225 0.53 9.65 -4.97
C GLU A 225 1.71 10.27 -4.21
N LYS A 226 1.48 11.38 -3.50
CA LYS A 226 2.50 12.09 -2.70
C LYS A 226 2.53 11.67 -1.24
N GLN A 227 1.48 11.03 -0.76
CA GLN A 227 1.36 10.59 0.63
C GLN A 227 2.34 9.47 0.97
N THR A 228 2.88 9.55 2.19
CA THR A 228 3.53 8.41 2.84
C THR A 228 2.56 7.24 2.99
N GLU A 229 3.07 6.04 3.23
CA GLU A 229 2.24 4.84 3.39
C GLU A 229 1.15 5.03 4.48
N ILE A 230 1.54 5.55 5.65
CA ILE A 230 0.59 5.75 6.76
C ILE A 230 -0.45 6.84 6.47
N GLU A 231 -0.04 7.97 5.89
CA GLU A 231 -0.98 9.02 5.48
C GLU A 231 -1.98 8.52 4.43
N ARG A 232 -1.49 7.67 3.51
CA ARG A 232 -2.31 7.04 2.48
C ARG A 232 -3.32 6.09 3.08
N LEU A 233 -2.93 5.21 4.00
CA LEU A 233 -3.84 4.31 4.70
C LEU A 233 -4.92 5.07 5.48
N ILE A 234 -4.54 6.13 6.21
CA ILE A 234 -5.46 6.99 6.95
C ILE A 234 -6.44 7.68 5.99
N SER A 235 -5.95 8.22 4.88
CA SER A 235 -6.79 8.93 3.90
C SER A 235 -7.75 7.99 3.18
N ILE A 236 -7.32 6.77 2.82
CA ILE A 236 -8.18 5.70 2.30
C ILE A 236 -9.30 5.40 3.31
N CYS A 237 -8.95 5.13 4.57
CA CYS A 237 -9.92 4.81 5.62
C CYS A 237 -10.97 5.92 5.80
N SER A 238 -10.54 7.19 5.77
CA SER A 238 -11.43 8.36 5.84
C SER A 238 -12.38 8.43 4.64
N ARG A 239 -11.88 8.27 3.41
CA ARG A 239 -12.70 8.29 2.20
C ARG A 239 -13.73 7.16 2.18
N ILE A 240 -13.33 5.94 2.55
CA ILE A 240 -14.24 4.80 2.63
C ILE A 240 -15.36 5.07 3.62
N LYS A 241 -15.04 5.53 4.85
CA LYS A 241 -16.05 5.90 5.85
C LYS A 241 -17.02 6.96 5.32
N SER A 242 -16.50 7.98 4.63
CA SER A 242 -17.32 9.06 4.07
C SER A 242 -18.25 8.60 2.93
N ASN A 243 -17.87 7.58 2.17
CA ASN A 243 -18.69 7.01 1.10
C ASN A 243 -19.80 6.07 1.62
N GLY A 244 -19.74 5.73 2.91
CA GLY A 244 -20.69 4.89 3.62
C GLY A 244 -20.25 3.44 3.73
N ILE A 245 -20.88 2.72 4.66
CA ILE A 245 -20.75 1.28 4.87
C ILE A 245 -22.11 0.69 4.54
N SER A 246 -22.19 -0.27 3.61
CA SER A 246 -23.48 -0.87 3.20
C SER A 246 -23.50 -2.39 3.26
N CYS A 247 -22.35 -3.03 3.45
CA CYS A 247 -22.26 -4.47 3.65
C CYS A 247 -21.07 -4.82 4.56
N TYR A 248 -20.98 -6.10 4.93
CA TYR A 248 -19.87 -6.57 5.78
C TYR A 248 -18.51 -6.38 5.12
N LEU A 249 -18.40 -6.45 3.79
CA LEU A 249 -17.13 -6.27 3.07
C LEU A 249 -16.56 -4.87 3.28
N ASP A 250 -17.41 -3.84 3.31
CA ASP A 250 -16.97 -2.47 3.60
C ASP A 250 -16.41 -2.36 5.04
N TYR A 251 -17.09 -3.02 5.99
CA TYR A 251 -16.68 -3.05 7.39
C TYR A 251 -15.37 -3.83 7.58
N ASP A 252 -15.27 -5.02 7.00
CA ASP A 252 -14.11 -5.90 7.07
C ASP A 252 -12.86 -5.24 6.48
N ASN A 253 -12.99 -4.66 5.28
CA ASN A 253 -11.91 -3.88 4.66
C ASN A 253 -11.46 -2.70 5.55
N LEU A 254 -12.38 -2.03 6.25
CA LEU A 254 -12.01 -0.97 7.21
C LEU A 254 -11.27 -1.52 8.45
N GLN A 255 -11.58 -2.72 8.92
CA GLN A 255 -10.83 -3.34 10.02
C GLN A 255 -9.42 -3.71 9.59
N HIS A 256 -9.26 -4.30 8.40
CA HIS A 256 -7.95 -4.57 7.83
C HIS A 256 -7.10 -3.30 7.69
N LEU A 257 -7.67 -2.23 7.15
CA LEU A 257 -6.96 -0.94 7.05
C LEU A 257 -6.56 -0.39 8.42
N ARG A 258 -7.40 -0.52 9.45
CA ARG A 258 -7.06 -0.09 10.82
C ARG A 258 -5.91 -0.91 11.41
N ALA A 259 -5.90 -2.22 11.18
CA ALA A 259 -4.82 -3.09 11.61
C ALA A 259 -3.49 -2.71 10.93
N GLU A 260 -3.49 -2.44 9.61
CA GLU A 260 -2.30 -1.99 8.90
C GLU A 260 -1.82 -0.60 9.33
N ILE A 261 -2.74 0.32 9.65
CA ILE A 261 -2.40 1.62 10.25
C ILE A 261 -1.70 1.41 11.61
N GLN A 262 -2.26 0.55 12.47
CA GLN A 262 -1.66 0.27 13.77
C GLN A 262 -0.28 -0.35 13.63
N LYS A 263 -0.12 -1.33 12.74
CA LYS A 263 1.18 -1.95 12.45
C LYS A 263 2.21 -0.94 11.93
N SER A 264 1.77 0.02 11.10
CA SER A 264 2.63 1.10 10.62
C SER A 264 3.09 2.01 11.77
N TYR A 265 2.17 2.38 12.68
CA TYR A 265 2.53 3.13 13.89
C TYR A 265 3.47 2.34 14.79
N ASP A 266 3.21 1.05 15.02
CA ASP A 266 4.05 0.21 15.87
C ASP A 266 5.48 0.13 15.32
N LYS A 267 5.64 -0.05 14.00
CA LYS A 267 6.95 -0.05 13.34
C LYS A 267 7.71 1.28 13.56
N ILE A 268 7.06 2.40 13.25
CA ILE A 268 7.65 3.74 13.40
C ILE A 268 8.01 4.03 14.87
N ASN A 269 7.13 3.68 15.79
CA ASN A 269 7.35 3.86 17.22
C ASN A 269 8.49 3.01 17.73
N THR A 270 8.62 1.76 17.28
CA THR A 270 9.75 0.89 17.62
C THR A 270 11.07 1.47 17.12
N GLU A 271 11.10 2.07 15.91
CA GLU A 271 12.29 2.73 15.38
C GLU A 271 12.71 3.93 16.26
N TYR A 272 11.78 4.83 16.59
CA TYR A 272 12.07 5.95 17.49
C TYR A 272 12.48 5.51 18.89
N TYR A 273 11.80 4.53 19.47
CA TYR A 273 12.13 3.98 20.77
C TYR A 273 13.54 3.38 20.79
N ASN A 274 13.89 2.57 19.79
CA ASN A 274 15.22 1.95 19.70
C ASN A 274 16.33 2.99 19.55
N LEU A 275 16.08 4.05 18.76
CA LEU A 275 17.03 5.15 18.62
C LEU A 275 17.19 5.94 19.93
N ALA A 276 16.08 6.20 20.64
CA ALA A 276 16.12 6.82 21.97
C ALA A 276 16.93 5.97 22.96
N LEU A 277 16.66 4.67 23.01
CA LEU A 277 17.35 3.73 23.89
C LEU A 277 18.86 3.65 23.57
N LYS A 278 19.22 3.63 22.28
CA LYS A 278 20.62 3.65 21.85
C LYS A 278 21.34 4.90 22.37
N ASN A 279 20.79 6.09 22.12
CA ASN A 279 21.39 7.34 22.55
C ASN A 279 21.49 7.42 24.08
N PHE A 280 20.47 6.94 24.80
CA PHE A 280 20.49 6.89 26.26
C PHE A 280 21.63 5.97 26.76
N ASN A 281 21.74 4.76 26.24
CA ASN A 281 22.78 3.81 26.64
C ASN A 281 24.18 4.36 26.33
N GLU A 282 24.36 5.01 25.18
CA GLU A 282 25.62 5.67 24.82
C GLU A 282 25.96 6.81 25.78
N GLY A 283 24.97 7.64 26.15
CA GLY A 283 25.17 8.68 27.17
C GLY A 283 25.52 8.12 28.55
N ILE A 284 24.96 6.97 28.94
CA ILE A 284 25.33 6.28 30.19
C ILE A 284 26.77 5.76 30.12
N ILE A 285 27.21 5.21 28.98
CA ILE A 285 28.59 4.77 28.78
C ILE A 285 29.55 5.95 28.96
N LEU A 286 29.33 7.06 28.24
CA LEU A 286 30.17 8.25 28.35
C LEU A 286 30.14 8.88 29.76
N SER A 287 28.99 8.82 30.44
CA SER A 287 28.88 9.24 31.84
C SER A 287 29.79 8.42 32.76
N ASN A 288 29.82 7.10 32.57
CA ASN A 288 30.67 6.21 33.35
C ASN A 288 32.15 6.44 33.04
N GLU A 289 32.52 6.66 31.77
CA GLU A 289 33.88 7.03 31.39
C GLU A 289 34.35 8.32 32.07
N TYR A 290 33.48 9.34 32.13
CA TYR A 290 33.76 10.55 32.90
C TYR A 290 33.91 10.27 34.40
N ILE A 291 33.02 9.45 34.98
CA ILE A 291 33.10 9.10 36.41
C ILE A 291 34.42 8.39 36.72
N ASP A 292 34.83 7.44 35.88
CA ASP A 292 36.09 6.72 36.02
C ASP A 292 37.29 7.65 35.88
N TYR A 293 37.25 8.56 34.90
CA TYR A 293 38.28 9.58 34.71
C TYR A 293 38.41 10.50 35.94
N LYS A 294 37.28 10.95 36.49
CA LYS A 294 37.21 11.72 37.74
C LYS A 294 37.76 10.92 38.93
N ASN A 295 37.40 9.64 39.05
CA ASN A 295 37.85 8.77 40.13
C ASN A 295 39.36 8.49 40.05
N LYS A 296 39.96 8.61 38.86
CA LYS A 296 41.41 8.59 38.63
C LYS A 296 42.06 9.98 38.80
N TYR A 297 41.37 10.91 39.47
CA TYR A 297 41.84 12.27 39.73
C TYR A 297 42.23 13.04 38.46
N TYR A 298 41.48 12.84 37.37
CA TYR A 298 41.69 13.51 36.08
C TYR A 298 43.05 13.17 35.44
N ILE A 299 43.47 11.91 35.54
CA ILE A 299 44.70 11.38 34.93
C ILE A 299 44.33 10.41 33.79
N PRO A 300 44.88 10.59 32.57
CA PRO A 300 45.86 11.60 32.17
C PRO A 300 45.28 13.02 32.11
N TYR A 301 46.13 14.04 32.19
CA TYR A 301 45.69 15.44 32.16
C TYR A 301 44.96 15.78 30.86
N LYS A 302 43.81 16.46 31.00
CA LYS A 302 43.04 17.10 29.93
C LYS A 302 42.83 18.57 30.28
N SER A 303 42.68 19.42 29.28
CA SER A 303 42.31 20.83 29.46
C SER A 303 40.92 20.99 30.07
N ASP A 304 40.66 22.12 30.71
CA ASP A 304 39.36 22.43 31.31
C ASP A 304 38.22 22.33 30.26
N GLU A 305 38.50 22.66 29.00
CA GLU A 305 37.60 22.55 27.86
C GLU A 305 37.32 21.08 27.50
N GLU A 306 38.35 20.25 27.35
CA GLU A 306 38.20 18.81 27.04
C GLU A 306 37.38 18.07 28.13
N ILE A 307 37.51 18.46 29.41
CA ILE A 307 36.75 17.84 30.50
C ILE A 307 35.28 18.26 30.46
N LYS A 308 34.98 19.51 30.08
CA LYS A 308 33.59 19.97 29.89
C LYS A 308 32.95 19.28 28.69
N GLU A 309 33.70 19.14 27.59
CA GLU A 309 33.23 18.50 26.37
C GLU A 309 32.76 17.06 26.63
N MET A 310 33.47 16.30 27.48
CA MET A 310 33.02 14.97 27.91
C MET A 310 31.61 14.96 28.51
N LEU A 311 31.22 16.00 29.27
CA LEU A 311 29.88 16.11 29.85
C LEU A 311 28.86 16.74 28.90
N ASP A 312 29.31 17.56 27.94
CA ASP A 312 28.46 18.15 26.92
C ASP A 312 28.03 17.11 25.88
N GLU A 313 28.90 16.17 25.51
CA GLU A 313 28.54 15.01 24.67
C GLU A 313 27.46 14.14 25.32
N VAL A 314 27.60 13.84 26.62
CA VAL A 314 26.58 13.11 27.39
C VAL A 314 25.23 13.84 27.36
N ASP A 315 25.25 15.15 27.58
CA ASP A 315 24.05 15.99 27.59
C ASP A 315 23.35 16.00 26.23
N GLN A 316 24.12 16.10 25.14
CA GLN A 316 23.60 16.00 23.78
C GLN A 316 22.91 14.65 23.56
N LEU A 317 23.53 13.54 23.97
CA LEU A 317 22.96 12.19 23.81
C LEU A 317 21.66 12.01 24.59
N PHE A 318 21.59 12.47 25.84
CA PHE A 318 20.35 12.41 26.63
C PHE A 318 19.24 13.28 26.04
N ASN A 319 19.55 14.49 25.57
CA ASN A 319 18.57 15.35 24.92
C ASN A 319 18.11 14.80 23.56
N LEU A 320 19.00 14.18 22.79
CA LEU A 320 18.65 13.46 21.57
C LEU A 320 17.74 12.27 21.88
N SER A 321 18.06 11.49 22.92
CA SER A 321 17.22 10.39 23.40
C SER A 321 15.80 10.87 23.74
N LEU A 322 15.70 11.93 24.53
CA LEU A 322 14.43 12.54 24.92
C LEU A 322 13.64 13.04 23.71
N SER A 323 14.32 13.67 22.75
CA SER A 323 13.69 14.19 21.54
C SER A 323 13.12 13.09 20.66
N GLN A 324 13.81 11.96 20.52
CA GLN A 324 13.31 10.80 19.78
C GLN A 324 12.12 10.15 20.50
N LEU A 325 12.19 10.05 21.83
CA LEU A 325 11.11 9.46 22.62
C LEU A 325 9.81 10.29 22.56
N LYS A 326 9.90 11.61 22.35
CA LYS A 326 8.74 12.51 22.11
C LYS A 326 8.04 12.27 20.77
N LEU A 327 8.70 11.62 19.81
CA LEU A 327 8.10 11.29 18.51
C LEU A 327 7.22 10.03 18.56
N VAL A 328 7.35 9.21 19.60
CA VAL A 328 6.54 8.00 19.82
C VAL A 328 5.09 8.40 20.13
N LYS A 329 4.12 7.93 19.32
CA LYS A 329 2.69 8.30 19.42
C LYS A 329 1.79 7.09 19.16
N ASN A 330 0.56 7.07 19.69
CA ASN A 330 -0.43 6.00 19.43
C ASN A 330 0.12 4.59 19.73
N VAL A 331 0.79 4.47 20.88
CA VAL A 331 1.54 3.27 21.27
C VAL A 331 0.62 2.15 21.76
N SER A 332 0.96 0.91 21.43
CA SER A 332 0.37 -0.28 22.06
C SER A 332 0.69 -0.33 23.57
N SER A 333 -0.12 -1.05 24.34
CA SER A 333 -0.03 -1.09 25.82
C SER A 333 1.35 -1.51 26.33
N ASN A 334 2.01 -2.47 25.67
CA ASN A 334 3.30 -2.99 26.12
C ASN A 334 4.46 -2.03 25.83
N LEU A 335 4.48 -1.41 24.63
CA LEU A 335 5.53 -0.45 24.29
C LEU A 335 5.39 0.84 25.11
N LYS A 336 4.16 1.22 25.50
CA LYS A 336 3.91 2.36 26.36
C LYS A 336 4.66 2.28 27.70
N ILE A 337 4.62 1.11 28.37
CA ILE A 337 5.31 0.91 29.66
C ILE A 337 6.83 1.13 29.51
N ASN A 338 7.43 0.59 28.44
CA ASN A 338 8.86 0.75 28.18
C ASN A 338 9.23 2.21 27.88
N VAL A 339 8.39 2.91 27.12
CA VAL A 339 8.56 4.33 26.83
C VAL A 339 8.51 5.16 28.11
N ASP A 340 7.52 4.92 28.97
CA ASP A 340 7.36 5.64 30.25
C ASP A 340 8.57 5.40 31.17
N TYR A 341 9.06 4.16 31.25
CA TYR A 341 10.27 3.83 32.02
C TYR A 341 11.53 4.54 31.50
N LEU A 342 11.72 4.54 30.19
CA LEU A 342 12.87 5.20 29.56
C LEU A 342 12.81 6.72 29.77
N TYR A 343 11.62 7.33 29.70
CA TYR A 343 11.44 8.75 30.05
C TYR A 343 11.94 9.07 31.46
N ILE A 344 11.52 8.28 32.45
CA ILE A 344 11.93 8.46 33.85
C ILE A 344 13.45 8.30 34.00
N SER A 345 14.04 7.34 33.30
CA SER A 345 15.47 7.07 33.35
C SER A 345 16.30 8.20 32.73
N ILE A 346 15.86 8.74 31.59
CA ILE A 346 16.49 9.90 30.95
C ILE A 346 16.38 11.12 31.85
N ASP A 347 15.21 11.40 32.40
CA ASP A 347 14.99 12.56 33.29
C ASP A 347 15.91 12.51 34.52
N LYS A 348 15.99 11.34 35.15
CA LYS A 348 16.93 11.11 36.26
C LYS A 348 18.38 11.33 35.84
N ALA A 349 18.80 10.77 34.71
CA ALA A 349 20.18 10.89 34.22
C ALA A 349 20.54 12.34 33.87
N LEU A 350 19.61 13.11 33.30
CA LEU A 350 19.78 14.55 33.06
C LEU A 350 19.95 15.33 34.36
N ASN A 351 19.16 15.03 35.39
CA ASN A 351 19.31 15.65 36.71
C ASN A 351 20.67 15.34 37.35
N ASP A 352 21.09 14.07 37.32
CA ASP A 352 22.40 13.62 37.83
C ASP A 352 23.56 14.27 37.05
N LEU A 353 23.41 14.43 35.74
CA LEU A 353 24.38 15.11 34.87
C LEU A 353 24.49 16.60 35.21
N ASN A 354 23.38 17.29 35.43
CA ASN A 354 23.37 18.71 35.81
C ASN A 354 24.11 18.94 37.14
N ASP A 355 23.85 18.09 38.12
CA ASP A 355 24.58 18.10 39.39
C ASP A 355 26.09 17.86 39.19
N THR A 356 26.43 16.95 38.28
CA THR A 356 27.82 16.64 37.94
C THR A 356 28.52 17.81 37.25
N LYS A 357 27.87 18.46 36.27
CA LYS A 357 28.37 19.67 35.60
C LYS A 357 28.59 20.80 36.62
N MET A 358 27.66 21.00 37.55
CA MET A 358 27.80 21.99 38.62
C MET A 358 29.01 21.70 39.53
N LYS A 359 29.19 20.44 39.95
CA LYS A 359 30.34 20.02 40.78
C LYS A 359 31.67 20.20 40.03
N LEU A 360 31.72 19.84 38.75
CA LEU A 360 32.90 20.05 37.90
C LEU A 360 33.24 21.54 37.79
N GLY A 361 32.24 22.41 37.56
CA GLY A 361 32.45 23.85 37.48
C GLY A 361 33.10 24.44 38.74
N LYS A 362 32.67 23.97 39.93
CA LYS A 362 33.30 24.34 41.21
C LYS A 362 34.75 23.84 41.29
N TYR A 363 35.00 22.59 40.91
CA TYR A 363 36.35 22.00 40.91
C TYR A 363 37.32 22.77 40.00
N LEU A 364 36.94 23.01 38.74
CA LEU A 364 37.79 23.72 37.77
C LEU A 364 38.11 25.15 38.21
N LYS A 365 37.15 25.84 38.85
CA LYS A 365 37.38 27.17 39.43
C LYS A 365 38.48 27.14 40.51
N ILE A 366 38.38 26.22 41.46
CA ILE A 366 39.38 26.07 42.54
C ILE A 366 40.75 25.69 41.95
N ALA A 367 40.78 24.74 41.00
CA ALA A 367 42.02 24.33 40.34
C ALA A 367 42.67 25.49 39.56
N LYS A 368 41.88 26.37 38.94
CA LYS A 368 42.38 27.58 38.26
C LYS A 368 42.96 28.59 39.24
N GLU A 369 42.32 28.80 40.39
CA GLU A 369 42.83 29.68 41.46
C GLU A 369 44.14 29.17 42.04
N TYR A 370 44.25 27.85 42.29
CA TYR A 370 45.49 27.22 42.76
C TYR A 370 46.63 27.28 41.72
N ARG A 371 46.33 27.04 40.43
CA ARG A 371 47.33 27.22 39.35
C ARG A 371 47.86 28.66 39.28
N LYS A 372 47.00 29.66 39.51
CA LYS A 372 47.39 31.07 39.57
C LYS A 372 48.26 31.39 40.79
N SER A 373 47.95 30.85 41.96
CA SER A 373 48.76 31.12 43.17
C SER A 373 50.18 30.55 43.06
N LEU A 374 50.34 29.40 42.39
CA LEU A 374 51.65 28.81 42.08
C LEU A 374 52.46 29.65 41.07
N SER A 375 51.81 30.33 40.12
CA SER A 375 52.52 31.19 39.16
C SER A 375 52.88 32.56 39.72
N THR A 376 52.17 33.03 40.75
CA THR A 376 52.51 34.25 41.50
C THR A 376 53.57 34.05 42.58
N ASN A 377 53.69 32.83 43.14
CA ASN A 377 54.79 32.45 44.05
C ASN A 377 56.08 32.13 43.28
N LYS A 378 56.68 33.15 42.66
CA LYS A 378 58.07 33.12 42.15
C LYS A 378 59.08 33.38 43.28
N GLU A 379 58.99 32.67 44.40
CA GLU A 379 60.00 32.71 45.48
C GLU A 379 60.88 31.44 45.55
N PHE A 380 60.76 30.51 44.60
CA PHE A 380 61.76 29.46 44.39
C PHE A 380 62.07 29.28 42.91
N LYS A 381 62.70 30.30 42.31
CA LYS A 381 63.60 30.14 41.16
C LYS A 381 64.63 31.24 41.10
#